data_AF-A0A2V9YKH8-F1
#
_entry.id   AF-A0A2V9YKH8-F1
#
_cell.length_a   1.000
_cell.length_b   1.000
_cell.length_c   1.000
_cell.angle_alpha   90.00
_cell.angle_beta   90.00
_cell.angle_gamma   90.00
#
_symmetry.space_group_name_H-M   'P 1'
#
loop_
_entity.id
_entity.type
_entity.pdbx_description
1 polymer ?
#
loop_
_entity_poly.entity_id
_entity_poly.type
_entity_poly.pdbx_seq_one_letter_code
_entity_poly.pdbx_strand_id
1 'polypeptide(L)' 'REPKTITSHEFAATALAIMEQTKITSLVVVDGDMKLEGIVHLHDLWGTQMM' A
#
# COMPACT_ATOMS: atom_id res chain seq x y z
N ARG A 1 -0.30 14.75 9.72
CA ARG A 1 -1.22 13.68 9.26
C ARG A 1 -1.00 13.59 7.77
N GLU A 2 -0.02 12.80 7.34
CA GLU A 2 0.33 12.64 5.94
C GLU A 2 0.10 11.17 5.57
N PRO A 3 -0.64 10.87 4.49
CA PRO A 3 -0.81 9.51 4.05
C PRO A 3 0.54 8.91 3.65
N LYS A 4 0.79 7.67 4.04
CA LYS A 4 1.96 6.93 3.57
C LYS A 4 1.71 6.48 2.13
N THR A 5 2.67 6.77 1.26
CA THR A 5 2.60 6.48 -0.17
C THR A 5 3.61 5.40 -0.56
N ILE A 6 3.32 4.69 -1.65
CA ILE A 6 4.23 3.76 -2.32
C ILE A 6 4.06 3.92 -3.83
N THR A 7 5.08 3.60 -4.62
CA THR A 7 4.96 3.61 -6.09
C THR A 7 4.38 2.29 -6.60
N SER A 8 3.70 2.31 -7.74
CA SER A 8 3.15 1.12 -8.39
C SER A 8 4.21 0.11 -8.88
N HIS A 9 5.47 0.50 -8.88
CA HIS A 9 6.60 -0.33 -9.35
C HIS A 9 7.26 -1.12 -8.21
N GLU A 10 6.86 -0.88 -6.96
CA GLU A 10 7.36 -1.59 -5.79
C GLU A 10 6.71 -2.97 -5.60
N PHE A 11 7.41 -3.86 -4.91
CA PHE A 11 6.85 -5.17 -4.58
C PHE A 11 5.73 -5.06 -3.52
N ALA A 12 4.73 -5.93 -3.64
CA ALA A 12 3.69 -6.14 -2.62
C ALA A 12 4.28 -6.37 -1.22
N ALA A 13 5.40 -7.09 -1.12
CA ALA A 13 6.10 -7.31 0.15
C ALA A 13 6.59 -6.00 0.79
N THR A 14 7.03 -5.02 -0.01
CA THR A 14 7.43 -3.69 0.46
C THR A 14 6.22 -2.95 1.05
N ALA A 15 5.08 -2.97 0.35
CA ALA A 15 3.83 -2.38 0.84
C ALA A 15 3.41 -2.99 2.19
N LEU A 16 3.46 -4.32 2.30
CA LEU A 16 3.16 -5.04 3.54
C LEU A 16 4.10 -4.60 4.68
N ALA A 17 5.40 -4.56 4.43
CA ALA A 17 6.39 -4.17 5.44
C ALA A 17 6.16 -2.73 5.93
N ILE A 18 5.82 -1.80 5.04
CA ILE A 18 5.49 -0.42 5.42
C ILE A 18 4.24 -0.40 6.29
N MET A 19 3.18 -1.11 5.91
CA MET A 19 1.94 -1.21 6.68
C MET A 19 2.18 -1.75 8.09
N GLU A 20 2.96 -2.83 8.23
CA GLU A 20 3.29 -3.45 9.52
C GLU A 20 4.13 -2.56 10.43
N GLN A 21 5.10 -1.84 9.87
CA GLN A 21 5.97 -0.91 10.59
C GLN A 21 5.21 0.32 11.06
N THR A 22 4.32 0.85 10.23
CA THR A 22 3.56 2.08 10.51
C THR A 22 2.20 1.82 11.17
N LYS A 23 1.83 0.55 11.39
CA LYS A 23 0.57 0.12 12.01
C LYS A 23 -0.68 0.67 11.28
N ILE A 24 -0.61 0.72 9.95
CA ILE A 24 -1.73 1.11 9.09
C ILE A 24 -2.14 -0.07 8.22
N THR A 25 -3.37 -0.04 7.70
CA THR A 25 -3.94 -1.12 6.89
C THR A 25 -4.15 -0.72 5.43
N SER A 26 -3.69 0.47 5.04
CA SER A 26 -3.87 1.01 3.70
C SER A 26 -2.70 1.90 3.31
N LEU A 27 -2.30 1.85 2.05
CA LEU A 27 -1.26 2.69 1.46
C LEU A 27 -1.79 3.32 0.18
N VAL A 28 -1.39 4.57 -0.02
CA VAL A 28 -1.73 5.30 -1.24
C VAL A 28 -0.69 4.96 -2.30
N VAL A 29 -1.13 4.53 -3.48
CA VAL A 29 -0.25 4.26 -4.62
C VAL A 29 -0.16 5.52 -5.46
N VAL A 30 1.07 5.98 -5.72
CA VAL A 30 1.34 7.18 -6.52
C VAL A 30 2.35 6.90 -7.64
N ASP A 31 2.29 7.70 -8.70
CA ASP A 31 3.27 7.68 -9.78
C ASP A 31 4.55 8.49 -9.44
N GLY A 32 5.48 8.58 -10.40
CA GLY A 32 6.71 9.37 -10.27
C GLY A 32 6.49 10.89 -10.15
N ASP A 33 5.31 11.39 -10.54
CA ASP A 33 4.90 12.80 -10.42
C ASP A 33 4.07 13.05 -9.13
N MET A 34 4.02 12.08 -8.21
CA MET A 34 3.18 12.12 -7.00
C MET A 34 1.67 12.21 -7.28
N LYS A 35 1.21 11.79 -8.46
CA LYS A 35 -0.21 11.67 -8.77
C LYS A 35 -0.76 10.37 -8.23
N LEU A 36 -1.99 10.42 -7.72
CA LEU A 36 -2.70 9.26 -7.21
C LEU A 36 -3.00 8.27 -8.34
N GLU A 37 -2.50 7.04 -8.21
CA GLU A 37 -2.84 5.92 -9.09
C GLU A 37 -3.85 4.97 -8.45
N GLY A 38 -3.85 4.86 -7.10
CA GLY A 38 -4.78 3.98 -6.41
C GLY A 38 -4.53 3.86 -4.91
N ILE A 39 -5.15 2.84 -4.30
CA ILE A 39 -4.98 2.49 -2.89
C ILE A 39 -4.82 0.97 -2.81
N VAL A 40 -3.87 0.51 -2.01
CA VAL A 40 -3.72 -0.90 -1.65
C VAL A 40 -4.06 -1.09 -0.18
N HIS A 41 -4.83 -2.11 0.14
CA HIS A 41 -5.14 -2.49 1.50
C HIS A 41 -4.36 -3.73 1.92
N LEU A 42 -4.17 -3.89 3.23
CA LEU A 42 -3.48 -5.05 3.80
C LEU A 42 -4.13 -6.38 3.38
N HIS A 43 -5.46 -6.42 3.29
CA HIS A 43 -6.20 -7.63 2.93
C HIS A 43 -5.99 -8.04 1.46
N ASP A 44 -5.76 -7.08 0.56
CA ASP A 44 -5.45 -7.36 -0.84
C ASP A 44 -4.14 -8.16 -0.96
N LEU A 45 -3.20 -7.91 -0.04
CA LEU A 45 -1.87 -8.53 -0.02
C LEU A 45 -1.84 -9.92 0.65
N TRP A 46 -2.85 -10.26 1.45
CA TRP A 46 -2.87 -11.54 2.18
C TRP A 46 -3.46 -12.70 1.39
N GLY A 47 -3.82 -12.52 0.11
CA GLY A 47 -4.37 -13.57 -0.75
C GLY A 47 -5.65 -14.23 -0.20
N THR A 48 -6.15 -13.74 0.93
CA THR A 48 -7.30 -14.24 1.65
C THR A 48 -8.44 -13.34 1.27
N GLN A 49 -9.08 -13.72 0.16
CA GLN A 49 -10.51 -13.56 0.00
C GLN A 49 -11.15 -14.18 1.26
N MET A 50 -11.30 -13.40 2.33
CA MET A 50 -12.19 -13.77 3.43
C MET A 50 -13.60 -13.68 2.87
N MET A 51 -14.02 -14.77 2.22
CA MET A 51 -15.42 -15.20 2.19
C MET A 51 -15.81 -15.69 3.57
#